data_AF-D5EKH2-F1
#
_entry.id   AF-D5EKH2-F1
#
_cell.length_a   1.000
_cell.length_b   1.000
_cell.length_c   1.000
_cell.angle_alpha   90.00
_cell.angle_beta   90.00
_cell.angle_gamma   90.00
#
_symmetry.space_group_name_H-M   'P 1'
#
loop_
_entity.id
_entity.type
_entity.pdbx_description
1 polymer ?
#
loop_
_entity_poly.entity_id
_entity_poly.type
_entity_poly.pdbx_seq_one_letter_code
_entity_poly.pdbx_strand_id
1 'polypeptide(L)' 'MPVENYLTLLPIILLGIFFFGVSIGTLYWAAKRGQLRNFDDQAKVIFTDEEPEGEFSDRFPSKF' A
#
# COMPACT_ATOMS: atom_id res chain seq x y z
N MET A 1 -3.82 -6.03 -37.46
CA MET A 1 -3.95 -7.47 -37.79
C MET A 1 -5.43 -7.79 -37.83
N PRO A 2 -5.97 -8.30 -38.95
CA PRO A 2 -7.33 -8.84 -38.94
C PRO A 2 -7.39 -10.02 -37.97
N VAL A 3 -8.37 -10.03 -37.07
CA VAL A 3 -8.59 -11.16 -36.13
C VAL A 3 -9.43 -12.18 -36.87
N GLU A 4 -8.74 -13.14 -37.49
CA GLU A 4 -9.39 -14.22 -38.26
C GLU A 4 -10.14 -15.19 -37.32
N ASN A 5 -9.73 -15.27 -36.05
CA ASN A 5 -10.37 -16.07 -35.02
C ASN A 5 -10.26 -15.41 -33.64
N TYR A 6 -11.39 -14.99 -33.07
CA TYR A 6 -11.47 -14.33 -31.76
C TYR A 6 -11.00 -15.20 -30.59
N LEU A 7 -10.92 -16.53 -30.75
CA LEU A 7 -10.36 -17.42 -29.73
C LEU A 7 -8.89 -17.13 -29.43
N THR A 8 -8.16 -16.49 -30.35
CA THR A 8 -6.77 -16.06 -30.13
C THR A 8 -6.64 -14.98 -29.05
N LEU A 9 -7.72 -14.25 -28.74
CA LEU A 9 -7.75 -13.23 -27.68
C LEU A 9 -8.03 -13.83 -26.30
N LEU A 10 -8.43 -15.10 -26.23
CA LEU A 10 -8.83 -15.74 -24.97
C LEU A 10 -7.71 -15.71 -23.90
N PRO A 11 -6.42 -15.94 -24.21
CA PRO A 11 -5.36 -15.86 -23.22
C PRO A 11 -5.21 -14.47 -22.58
N ILE A 12 -5.29 -13.40 -23.37
CA ILE A 12 -5.15 -12.02 -22.85
C ILE A 12 -6.39 -11.59 -22.06
N ILE A 13 -7.59 -12.07 -22.45
CA ILE A 13 -8.82 -11.84 -21.71
C ILE A 13 -8.75 -12.55 -20.34
N LEU A 14 -8.34 -13.82 -20.31
CA LEU A 14 -8.18 -14.56 -19.05
C LEU A 14 -7.14 -13.92 -18.14
N LEU A 15 -6.01 -13.47 -18.71
CA LEU A 15 -4.99 -12.76 -17.96
C LEU A 15 -5.53 -11.47 -17.36
N GLY A 16 -6.31 -10.69 -18.13
CA GLY A 16 -6.96 -9.48 -17.65
C GLY A 16 -7.92 -9.75 -16.50
N ILE A 17 -8.82 -10.74 -16.66
CA ILE A 17 -9.77 -11.14 -15.61
C ILE A 17 -9.03 -11.56 -14.34
N PHE A 18 -7.98 -12.37 -14.48
CA PHE A 18 -7.18 -12.80 -13.33
C PHE A 18 -6.49 -11.63 -12.64
N PHE A 19 -5.82 -10.77 -13.40
CA PHE A 19 -5.10 -9.60 -12.87
C PHE A 19 -6.04 -8.65 -12.12
N PHE A 20 -7.17 -8.27 -12.73
CA PHE A 20 -8.12 -7.37 -12.11
C PHE A 20 -8.85 -8.03 -10.94
N GLY A 21 -9.17 -9.33 -11.03
CA GLY A 21 -9.77 -10.10 -9.93
C GLY A 21 -8.88 -10.11 -8.69
N VAL A 22 -7.58 -10.40 -8.86
CA VAL A 22 -6.59 -10.35 -7.76
C VAL A 22 -6.47 -8.93 -7.20
N SER A 23 -6.39 -7.92 -8.07
CA SER A 23 -6.24 -6.52 -7.67
C SER A 23 -7.42 -6.03 -6.83
N ILE A 24 -8.66 -6.31 -7.27
CA ILE A 24 -9.87 -5.96 -6.52
C ILE A 24 -9.88 -6.70 -5.17
N GLY A 25 -9.53 -7.99 -5.16
CA GLY A 25 -9.49 -8.79 -3.94
C GLY A 25 -8.50 -8.26 -2.90
N THR A 26 -7.29 -7.90 -3.34
CA THR A 26 -6.26 -7.33 -2.45
C THR A 26 -6.62 -5.93 -1.97
N LEU A 27 -7.15 -5.07 -2.85
CA LEU A 27 -7.63 -3.74 -2.45
C LEU A 27 -8.77 -3.82 -1.43
N TYR A 28 -9.74 -4.72 -1.65
CA TYR A 28 -10.83 -4.95 -0.70
C TYR A 28 -10.31 -5.43 0.65
N TRP A 29 -9.37 -6.38 0.66
CA TRP A 29 -8.74 -6.86 1.88
C TRP A 29 -7.99 -5.75 2.62
N ALA A 30 -7.21 -4.94 1.90
CA ALA A 30 -6.44 -3.83 2.46
C ALA A 30 -7.35 -2.78 3.09
N ALA A 31 -8.43 -2.41 2.39
CA ALA A 31 -9.46 -1.51 2.91
C ALA A 31 -10.12 -2.07 4.18
N LYS A 32 -10.53 -3.35 4.18
CA LYS A 32 -11.14 -4.01 5.34
C LYS A 32 -10.20 -4.09 6.54
N ARG A 33 -8.89 -4.24 6.31
CA ARG A 33 -7.86 -4.24 7.35
C ARG A 33 -7.46 -2.84 7.83
N GLY A 34 -8.02 -1.78 7.24
CA GLY A 34 -7.73 -0.40 7.62
C GLY A 34 -6.40 0.16 7.08
N GLN A 35 -5.73 -0.58 6.18
CA GLN A 35 -4.46 -0.15 5.57
C GLN A 35 -4.60 1.13 4.73
N LEU A 36 -5.84 1.49 4.34
CA LEU A 36 -6.14 2.69 3.57
C LEU A 36 -6.89 3.77 4.39
N ARG A 37 -6.95 3.63 5.73
CA ARG A 37 -7.83 4.46 6.59
C ARG A 37 -7.18 5.76 7.06
N ASN A 38 -5.91 5.72 7.45
CA ASN A 38 -5.16 6.92 7.85
C ASN A 38 -3.69 6.75 7.49
N PHE A 39 -3.29 7.27 6.33
CA PHE A 39 -1.92 7.14 5.84
C PHE A 39 -0.94 7.96 6.67
N ASP A 40 -1.36 9.12 7.17
CA ASP A 40 -0.49 10.01 7.95
C ASP A 40 -0.09 9.35 9.28
N ASP A 41 -1.06 8.81 10.03
CA ASP A 41 -0.77 8.08 11.26
C ASP A 41 0.04 6.80 11.00
N GLN A 42 -0.26 6.10 9.90
CA GLN A 42 0.46 4.87 9.53
C GLN A 42 1.91 5.12 9.12
N ALA A 43 2.23 6.29 8.55
CA ALA A 43 3.61 6.67 8.27
C ALA A 43 4.42 6.94 9.55
N LYS A 44 3.73 7.26 10.64
CA LYS A 44 4.34 7.62 11.94
C LYS A 44 4.57 6.43 12.87
N VAL A 45 4.21 5.21 12.48
CA VAL A 45 4.40 3.99 13.31
C VAL A 45 5.86 3.68 13.63
N ILE A 46 6.80 4.29 12.90
CA ILE A 46 8.24 4.18 13.16
C ILE A 46 8.65 4.98 14.40
N PHE A 47 7.90 6.03 14.74
CA PHE A 47 8.15 6.85 15.92
C PHE A 47 7.54 6.16 17.13
N THR A 48 8.33 6.09 18.19
CA THR A 48 7.95 5.43 19.44
C THR A 48 7.94 6.46 20.56
N ASP A 49 7.47 6.06 21.73
CA ASP A 49 7.53 6.93 22.91
C ASP A 49 8.98 7.28 23.31
N GLU A 50 9.95 6.44 22.93
CA GLU A 50 11.38 6.68 23.18
C GLU A 50 12.01 7.59 22.11
N GLU A 51 11.53 7.51 20.86
CA GLU A 51 11.99 8.31 19.74
C GLU A 51 10.80 9.02 19.06
N PRO A 52 10.28 10.08 19.71
CA PRO A 52 9.11 10.80 19.24
C PRO A 52 9.39 11.65 18.00
N GLU A 53 8.37 11.81 17.16
CA GLU A 53 8.47 12.62 15.95
C GLU A 53 8.66 14.11 16.29
N GLY A 54 9.82 14.66 15.94
CA GLY A 54 10.06 16.11 16.01
C GLY A 54 10.36 16.66 17.40
N GLU A 55 10.49 15.82 18.43
CA GLU A 55 10.98 16.25 19.75
C GLU A 55 12.48 15.97 19.88
N PHE A 56 13.20 16.94 20.45
CA PHE A 56 14.61 16.77 20.79
C PHE A 56 14.76 15.85 22.01
N SER A 57 15.11 14.59 21.77
CA SER A 57 15.43 13.60 22.80
C SER A 57 16.84 13.75 23.37
N ASP A 58 17.77 14.33 22.59
CA ASP A 58 19.14 14.59 23.02
C ASP A 58 19.36 16.10 23.26
N ARG A 59 19.91 16.43 24.44
CA ARG A 59 20.34 17.77 24.80
C ARG A 59 21.69 17.70 25.47
N PHE A 60 22.64 18.49 24.99
CA PHE A 60 23.88 18.71 25.71
C PHE A 60 23.58 19.28 27.10
N PRO A 61 24.32 18.87 28.15
CA PRO A 61 24.12 19.41 29.48
C PRO A 61 24.23 20.94 29.44
N SER A 62 23.20 21.64 29.93
CA SER A 62 23.29 23.09 30.12
C SER A 62 24.42 23.38 31.10
N LYS A 63 25.37 24.23 30.71
CA LYS A 63 26.38 24.72 31.66
C LYS A 63 25.65 25.41 32.81
N PHE A 64 25.86 24.87 34.01
CA PHE A 64 25.44 25.43 35.29
C PHE A 64 25.71 26.94 35.37
#